data_AF-A0A835S9F8-F1
#
_entry.id   AF-A0A835S9F8-F1
#
_cell.length_a   1.000
_cell.length_b   1.000
_cell.length_c   1.000
_cell.angle_alpha   90.00
_cell.angle_beta   90.00
_cell.angle_gamma   90.00
#
_symmetry.space_group_name_H-M   'P 1'
#
loop_
_entity.id
_entity.type
_entity.pdbx_description
1 polymer ?
#
loop_
_entity_poly.entity_id
_entity_poly.type
_entity_poly.pdbx_seq_one_letter_code
_entity_poly.pdbx_strand_id
1 'polypeptide(L)' 'MAVPVIDFSKLQGEERAATMARIDHACEQWGFFQLLNHGIPLELLDRVKRVCDKCFKMGEKRASRIPGQFGCLTS' A
#
# COMPACT_ATOMS: atom_id res chain seq x y z
N MET A 1 -5.40 -3.83 -22.31
CA MET A 1 -5.61 -2.76 -21.31
C MET A 1 -4.25 -2.42 -20.70
N ALA A 2 -3.75 -1.20 -20.84
CA ALA A 2 -2.48 -0.78 -20.25
C ALA A 2 -2.74 0.24 -19.12
N VAL A 3 -2.31 -0.07 -17.91
CA VAL A 3 -2.50 0.79 -16.73
C VAL A 3 -1.77 2.13 -16.95
N PRO A 4 -2.39 3.27 -16.67
CA PRO A 4 -1.75 4.57 -16.82
C PRO A 4 -0.56 4.70 -15.85
N VAL A 5 0.60 5.04 -16.40
CA VAL A 5 1.84 5.27 -15.65
C VAL A 5 2.14 6.76 -15.63
N ILE A 6 2.33 7.32 -14.44
CA ILE A 6 2.51 8.75 -14.20
C ILE A 6 3.88 8.96 -13.56
N ASP A 7 4.74 9.76 -14.21
CA ASP A 7 6.04 10.12 -13.67
C ASP A 7 5.91 11.34 -12.74
N PHE A 8 6.23 11.15 -11.47
CA PHE A 8 6.15 12.19 -10.45
C PHE A 8 7.25 13.25 -10.56
N SER A 9 8.32 13.00 -11.32
CA SER A 9 9.37 14.00 -11.57
C SER A 9 8.83 15.18 -12.39
N LYS A 10 7.87 14.90 -13.29
CA LYS A 10 7.23 15.90 -14.16
C LYS A 10 6.32 16.88 -13.41
N LEU A 11 5.93 16.55 -12.18
CA LEU A 11 5.15 17.42 -11.30
C LEU A 11 5.94 18.61 -10.76
N GLN A 12 7.27 18.52 -10.72
CA GLN A 12 8.16 19.58 -10.22
C GLN A 12 8.63 20.53 -11.34
N GLY A 13 8.16 20.36 -12.57
CA GLY A 13 8.56 21.17 -13.73
C GLY A 13 7.39 21.86 -14.42
N GLU A 14 7.64 22.39 -15.62
CA GLU A 14 6.63 23.07 -16.45
C GLU A 14 5.46 22.15 -16.85
N GLU A 15 5.69 20.83 -16.92
CA GLU A 15 4.68 19.83 -17.26
C GLU A 15 3.69 19.52 -16.12
N ARG A 16 3.72 20.25 -15.00
CA ARG A 16 2.85 20.03 -13.85
C ARG A 16 1.37 20.02 -14.23
N ALA A 17 0.92 21.00 -15.01
CA ALA A 17 -0.50 21.12 -15.40
C ALA A 17 -0.95 19.91 -16.25
N ALA A 18 -0.14 19.49 -17.22
CA ALA A 18 -0.42 18.32 -18.05
C ALA A 18 -0.41 17.01 -17.24
N THR A 19 0.51 16.90 -16.27
CA THR A 19 0.60 15.74 -15.37
C THR A 19 -0.61 15.67 -14.43
N MET A 20 -1.08 16.81 -13.91
CA MET A 20 -2.31 16.87 -13.11
C MET A 20 -3.55 16.45 -13.90
N ALA A 21 -3.70 16.93 -15.15
CA ALA A 21 -4.81 16.51 -16.01
C ALA A 21 -4.80 14.98 -16.29
N ARG A 22 -3.61 14.39 -16.41
CA ARG A 22 -3.47 12.93 -16.54
C ARG A 22 -3.85 12.17 -15.28
N ILE A 23 -3.54 12.70 -14.10
CA ILE A 23 -3.97 12.11 -12.82
C ILE A 23 -5.49 12.13 -12.74
N ASP A 24 -6.12 13.26 -13.06
CA ASP A 24 -7.57 13.43 -13.00
C ASP A 24 -8.26 12.43 -13.94
N HIS A 25 -7.81 12.35 -15.20
CA HIS A 25 -8.33 11.40 -16.16
C HIS A 25 -8.07 9.93 -15.76
N ALA A 26 -6.92 9.62 -15.16
CA ALA A 26 -6.64 8.27 -14.67
C ALA A 26 -7.55 7.90 -13.49
N CYS A 27 -7.83 8.84 -12.58
CA CYS A 27 -8.77 8.63 -11.48
C CYS A 27 -10.19 8.38 -12.00
N GLU A 28 -10.66 9.16 -12.97
CA GLU A 28 -12.00 9.01 -13.53
C GLU A 28 -12.19 7.73 -14.35
N GLN A 29 -11.23 7.39 -15.22
CA GLN A 29 -11.39 6.29 -16.17
C GLN A 29 -10.92 4.94 -15.62
N TRP A 30 -9.87 4.94 -14.79
CA TRP A 30 -9.25 3.70 -14.31
C TRP A 30 -9.49 3.44 -12.83
N GLY A 31 -9.68 4.49 -12.02
CA GLY A 31 -9.75 4.40 -10.56
C GLY A 31 -8.41 4.07 -9.89
N PHE A 32 -7.35 3.80 -10.65
CA PHE A 32 -5.98 3.62 -10.16
C PHE A 32 -4.95 3.89 -11.26
N PHE A 33 -3.71 4.17 -10.84
CA PHE A 33 -2.57 4.45 -11.73
C PHE A 33 -1.26 4.03 -11.07
N GLN A 34 -0.20 3.84 -11.85
CA GLN A 34 1.14 3.57 -11.33
C GLN A 34 1.97 4.86 -11.29
N LEU A 35 2.62 5.14 -10.17
CA LEU A 35 3.60 6.22 -10.08
C LEU A 35 5.01 5.69 -10.40
N LEU A 36 5.76 6.49 -11.15
CA LEU A 36 7.22 6.37 -11.28
C LEU A 36 7.92 7.57 -10.63
N ASN A 37 9.16 7.36 -10.19
CA ASN A 37 10.03 8.42 -9.65
C ASN A 37 9.42 9.26 -8.52
N HIS A 38 8.52 8.66 -7.74
CA HIS A 38 7.96 9.21 -6.50
C HIS A 38 8.99 9.56 -5.40
N GLY A 39 10.28 9.26 -5.60
CA GLY A 39 11.35 9.57 -4.66
C GLY A 39 11.39 8.70 -3.40
N ILE A 40 10.56 7.66 -3.32
CA ILE A 40 10.58 6.74 -2.17
C ILE A 40 11.78 5.79 -2.31
N PRO A 41 12.66 5.69 -1.30
CA PRO A 41 13.76 4.73 -1.30
C PRO A 41 13.23 3.30 -1.35
N LEU A 42 13.82 2.47 -2.21
CA LEU A 42 13.46 1.04 -2.31
C LEU A 42 13.63 0.30 -0.98
N GLU A 43 14.62 0.68 -0.17
CA GLU A 43 14.85 0.12 1.16
C GLU A 43 13.65 0.28 2.10
N LEU A 44 12.95 1.42 2.00
CA LEU A 44 11.76 1.68 2.81
C LEU A 44 10.61 0.78 2.36
N LEU A 45 10.42 0.63 1.05
CA LEU A 45 9.40 -0.25 0.48
C LEU A 45 9.62 -1.71 0.91
N ASP A 46 10.86 -2.20 0.85
CA ASP A 46 11.22 -3.55 1.29
C ASP A 46 11.04 -3.74 2.80
N ARG A 47 11.31 -2.71 3.60
CA ARG A 47 11.09 -2.76 5.05
C ARG A 47 9.61 -2.83 5.38
N VAL A 48 8.77 -2.02 4.71
CA VAL A 48 7.32 -2.07 4.86
C VAL A 48 6.78 -3.44 4.46
N LYS A 49 7.20 -3.98 3.31
CA LYS A 49 6.81 -5.32 2.86
C LYS A 49 7.16 -6.40 3.89
N ARG A 50 8.39 -6.37 4.42
CA ARG A 50 8.84 -7.31 5.46
C ARG A 50 8.04 -7.18 6.76
N VAL A 51 7.65 -5.97 7.17
CA VAL A 51 6.82 -5.77 8.36
C VAL A 51 5.41 -6.28 8.12
N CYS A 52 4.80 -5.98 6.98
CA CYS A 52 3.49 -6.50 6.60
C CYS A 52 3.47 -8.04 6.60
N ASP A 53 4.44 -8.68 5.95
CA ASP A 53 4.58 -10.15 5.92
C ASP A 53 4.68 -10.74 7.32
N LYS A 54 5.46 -10.09 8.20
CA LYS A 54 5.60 -10.51 9.60
C LYS A 54 4.28 -10.33 10.37
N CYS A 55 3.56 -9.24 10.16
CA CYS A 55 2.28 -8.98 10.82
C CYS A 55 1.22 -10.02 10.41
N PHE A 56 1.08 -10.32 9.12
CA PHE A 56 0.16 -11.36 8.64
C PHE A 56 0.51 -12.74 9.21
N LYS A 57 1.79 -13.14 9.15
CA LYS A 57 2.25 -14.41 9.74
C LYS A 57 2.10 -14.48 11.27
N MET A 58 2.13 -13.34 11.96
CA MET A 58 1.94 -13.29 13.41
C MET A 58 0.46 -13.40 13.82
N GLY A 59 -0.46 -12.95 12.95
CA GLY A 59 -1.91 -13.12 13.16
C GLY A 59 -2.34 -14.58 13.28
N GLU A 60 -1.77 -15.46 12.44
CA GLU A 60 -2.02 -16.91 12.47
C GLU A 60 -1.55 -17.57 13.78
N LYS A 61 -0.46 -17.08 14.36
CA LYS A 61 0.10 -17.59 15.63
C LYS A 61 -0.65 -17.10 16.87
N ARG A 62 -1.40 -16.01 16.75
CA ARG A 62 -2.26 -15.51 17.84
C ARG A 62 -3.63 -16.19 17.83
N ALA A 63 -4.16 -16.58 16.67
CA ALA A 63 -5.36 -17.39 16.57
C ALA A 63 -5.19 -18.80 17.20
N SER A 64 -3.99 -19.37 17.13
CA SER A 64 -3.65 -20.65 17.79
C SER A 64 -3.27 -20.52 19.26
N ARG A 65 -3.23 -19.30 19.81
CA ARG A 65 -2.93 -19.02 21.23
C ARG A 65 -4.19 -18.57 21.98
N ILE A 66 -5.36 -19.12 21.64
CA ILE A 66 -6.50 -19.18 22.57
C ILE A 66 -6.45 -20.53 23.29
N PRO A 67 -5.65 -20.70 24.36
CA PRO A 67 -5.89 -21.79 25.29
C PRO A 67 -7.19 -21.47 26.05
N GLY A 68 -8.10 -22.43 26.11
CA GLY A 68 -9.37 -22.31 26.81
C GLY A 68 -9.22 -21.85 28.25
N GLN A 69 -9.48 -20.56 28.49
CA GLN A 69 -9.56 -19.98 29.82
C GLN A 69 -10.87 -19.20 29.94
N PHE A 70 -11.99 -19.89 29.75
CA PHE A 70 -13.19 -19.62 30.54
C PHE A 70 -13.34 -20.80 31.49
N GLY A 71 -12.62 -20.70 32.61
CA GLY A 71 -12.88 -21.54 33.76
C GLY A 71 -14.35 -21.38 34.14
N CYS A 72 -15.02 -22.52 34.22
CA CYS A 72 -16.31 -22.69 34.85
C CYS A 72 -16.31 -21.93 36.20
N LEU A 73 -16.95 -20.76 36.24
CA LEU A 73 -17.37 -20.13 37.48
C LEU A 73 -18.48 -21.01 38.07
N THR A 74 -18.10 -22.01 38.85
CA THR A 74 -18.98 -22.64 39.83
C THR A 74 -18.37 -22.40 41.19
N SER A 75 -18.85 -21.35 41.85
CA SER A 75 -19.10 -21.37 43.28
C SER A 75 -20.58 -21.12 43.49
#